data_AF-A0A0V1HWF9-F1
#
_entry.id   AF-A0A0V1HWF9-F1
#
_cell.length_a   1.000
_cell.length_b   1.000
_cell.length_c   1.000
_cell.angle_alpha   90.00
_cell.angle_beta   90.00
_cell.angle_gamma   90.00
#
_symmetry.space_group_name_H-M   'P 1'
#
loop_
_entity.id
_entity.type
_entity.pdbx_description
1 polymer ?
#
loop_
_entity_poly.entity_id
_entity_poly.type
_entity_poly.pdbx_seq_one_letter_code
_entity_poly.pdbx_strand_id
1 'polypeptide(L)'
;MIHRQALAVKGLVPGLGEVMKNVISIVNFIKAGAINTRLFTSLCFETDSLHKNLVYYAETRWLSRGNVLNRLWELRNEIEMFLVEEKHALVEKISNK
;
A
#
# COMPACT_ATOMS: atom_id res chain seq x y z
N MET A 1 23.44 -8.92 17.37
CA MET A 1 22.16 -9.66 17.24
C MET A 1 21.29 -9.16 16.06
N ILE A 2 21.88 -8.72 14.94
CA ILE A 2 21.14 -8.15 13.78
C ILE A 2 21.16 -9.10 12.56
N HIS A 3 22.10 -10.05 12.52
CA HIS A 3 22.33 -10.91 11.37
C HIS A 3 21.25 -12.00 11.17
N ARG A 4 20.55 -12.41 12.24
CA ARG A 4 19.50 -13.45 12.19
C ARG A 4 18.15 -12.93 11.69
N GLN A 5 17.84 -11.66 11.93
CA GLN A 5 16.61 -11.03 11.41
C GLN A 5 16.68 -10.85 9.89
N ALA A 6 17.85 -10.51 9.35
CA ALA A 6 18.07 -10.41 7.91
C ALA A 6 17.92 -11.76 7.18
N LEU A 7 18.31 -12.88 7.81
CA LEU A 7 18.13 -14.22 7.25
C LEU A 7 16.68 -14.70 7.30
N ALA A 8 15.91 -14.35 8.34
CA ALA A 8 14.49 -14.68 8.42
C ALA A 8 13.70 -14.01 7.28
N VAL A 9 14.05 -12.77 6.91
CA VAL A 9 13.45 -12.06 5.77
C VAL A 9 13.84 -12.67 4.42
N LYS A 10 15.05 -13.22 4.29
CA LYS A 10 15.48 -13.90 3.06
C LYS A 10 14.77 -15.23 2.79
N GLY A 11 14.19 -15.87 3.81
CA GLY A 11 13.43 -17.12 3.70
C GLY A 11 11.92 -16.97 3.74
N LEU A 12 11.39 -15.75 3.91
CA LEU A 12 9.96 -15.48 3.99
C LEU A 12 9.36 -15.47 2.59
N VAL A 13 8.78 -16.61 2.20
CA VAL A 13 7.85 -16.86 1.09
C VAL A 13 8.27 -16.25 -0.26
N PRO A 14 8.64 -17.08 -1.26
CA PRO A 14 8.83 -16.60 -2.63
C PRO A 14 7.64 -15.72 -3.06
N GLY A 15 7.89 -14.46 -3.42
CA GLY A 15 6.85 -13.49 -3.82
C GLY A 15 6.58 -12.35 -2.83
N LEU A 16 6.93 -12.48 -1.54
CA LEU A 16 6.68 -11.40 -0.56
C LEU A 16 7.43 -10.10 -0.93
N GLY A 17 8.65 -10.22 -1.46
CA GLY A 17 9.43 -9.07 -1.92
C GLY A 17 8.79 -8.33 -3.09
N GLU A 18 8.08 -9.05 -3.97
CA GLU A 18 7.36 -8.47 -5.10
C GLU A 18 6.07 -7.78 -4.65
N VAL A 19 5.31 -8.44 -3.76
CA VAL A 19 4.13 -7.84 -3.11
C VAL A 19 4.51 -6.53 -2.42
N MET A 20 5.61 -6.52 -1.67
CA MET A 20 6.09 -5.30 -1.00
C MET A 20 6.46 -4.20 -1.98
N LYS A 21 7.09 -4.51 -3.13
CA LYS A 21 7.39 -3.52 -4.18
C LYS A 21 6.10 -2.93 -4.76
N ASN A 22 5.09 -3.76 -5.02
CA ASN A 22 3.80 -3.31 -5.54
C ASN A 22 3.08 -2.40 -4.54
N VAL A 23 3.04 -2.80 -3.27
CA VAL A 23 2.49 -2.02 -2.17
C VAL A 23 3.15 -0.65 -2.06
N ILE A 24 4.49 -0.59 -2.08
CA ILE A 24 5.24 0.66 -2.04
C ILE A 24 4.90 1.54 -3.27
N SER A 25 4.82 0.95 -4.46
CA SER A 25 4.48 1.69 -5.68
C SER A 25 3.08 2.32 -5.61
N ILE A 26 2.09 1.59 -5.08
CA ILE A 26 0.71 2.07 -4.92
C ILE A 26 0.66 3.21 -3.90
N VAL A 27 1.28 3.02 -2.74
CA VAL A 27 1.33 4.04 -1.68
C VAL A 27 2.02 5.30 -2.20
N ASN A 28 3.15 5.15 -2.90
CA ASN A 28 3.88 6.27 -3.48
C ASN A 28 3.05 7.00 -4.52
N PHE A 29 2.30 6.32 -5.39
CA PHE A 29 1.44 6.96 -6.38
C PHE A 29 0.33 7.81 -5.72
N ILE A 30 -0.36 7.25 -4.72
CA ILE A 30 -1.43 7.96 -4.00
C ILE A 30 -0.87 9.16 -3.22
N LYS A 31 0.35 9.01 -2.67
CA LYS A 31 1.04 10.05 -1.89
C LYS A 31 1.94 10.98 -2.70
N ALA A 32 2.10 10.75 -4.01
CA ALA A 32 3.03 11.48 -4.88
C ALA A 32 2.70 12.97 -4.99
N GLY A 33 1.46 13.37 -4.68
CA GLY A 33 1.03 14.76 -4.68
C GLY A 33 -0.20 15.03 -3.83
N ALA A 34 -0.41 16.30 -3.51
CA ALA A 34 -1.52 16.76 -2.68
C ALA A 34 -2.89 16.47 -3.31
N ILE A 35 -2.98 16.50 -4.65
CA ILE A 35 -4.22 16.20 -5.39
C ILE A 35 -4.63 14.74 -5.18
N ASN A 36 -3.76 13.78 -5.54
CA ASN A 36 -4.03 12.35 -5.39
C ASN A 36 -4.37 11.98 -3.95
N THR A 37 -3.64 12.56 -2.98
CA THR A 37 -3.93 12.32 -1.57
C THR A 37 -5.31 12.85 -1.17
N ARG A 38 -5.72 14.02 -1.65
CA ARG A 38 -7.05 14.60 -1.35
C ARG A 38 -8.17 13.82 -2.02
N LEU A 39 -8.00 13.45 -3.30
CA LEU A 39 -8.98 12.65 -4.04
C LEU A 39 -9.18 11.30 -3.36
N PHE A 40 -8.10 10.59 -3.05
CA PHE A 40 -8.16 9.32 -2.34
C PHE A 40 -8.83 9.45 -0.96
N THR A 41 -8.54 10.55 -0.23
CA THR A 41 -9.19 10.82 1.06
C THR A 41 -10.70 11.04 0.89
N SER A 42 -11.12 11.81 -0.13
CA SER A 42 -12.55 12.02 -0.44
C SER A 42 -13.25 10.70 -0.74
N LEU A 43 -12.64 9.87 -1.59
CA LEU A 43 -13.17 8.54 -1.91
C LEU A 43 -13.36 7.69 -0.65
N CYS A 44 -12.40 7.70 0.28
CA CYS A 44 -12.52 6.97 1.55
C CYS A 44 -13.59 7.55 2.50
N PHE A 45 -13.93 8.83 2.36
CA PHE A 45 -15.06 9.42 3.08
C PHE A 45 -16.40 8.99 2.47
N GLU A 46 -16.51 9.05 1.15
CA GLU A 46 -17.74 8.72 0.40
C GLU A 46 -18.13 7.25 0.52
N THR A 47 -17.15 6.35 0.59
CA THR A 47 -17.35 4.90 0.71
C THR A 47 -17.46 4.42 2.17
N ASP A 48 -17.47 5.35 3.13
CA ASP A 48 -17.43 5.10 4.56
C ASP A 48 -16.34 4.10 5.02
N SER A 49 -15.16 4.21 4.42
CA SER A 49 -14.04 3.31 4.72
C SER A 49 -13.61 3.37 6.18
N LEU A 50 -13.11 2.24 6.69
CA LEU A 50 -12.51 2.11 8.03
C LEU A 50 -11.36 3.12 8.27
N HIS A 51 -10.67 3.50 7.19
CA HIS A 51 -9.57 4.44 7.23
C HIS A 51 -9.78 5.53 6.17
N LYS A 52 -9.51 6.78 6.54
CA LYS A 52 -9.69 7.93 5.63
C LYS A 52 -8.44 8.27 4.82
N ASN A 53 -7.33 7.57 5.04
CA ASN A 53 -6.08 7.75 4.29
C ASN A 53 -5.10 6.58 4.52
N LEU A 54 -4.17 6.39 3.59
CA LEU A 54 -3.02 5.51 3.73
C LEU A 54 -1.99 6.03 4.75
N VAL A 55 -1.31 5.11 5.44
CA VAL A 55 -0.16 5.43 6.32
C VAL A 55 0.98 5.96 5.46
N TYR A 56 1.65 7.02 5.91
CA TYR A 56 2.87 7.48 5.26
C TYR A 56 3.97 6.41 5.43
N TYR A 57 4.55 5.94 4.33
CA TYR A 57 5.72 5.08 4.40
C TYR A 57 6.93 5.95 4.80
N ALA A 58 7.35 5.87 6.06
CA ALA A 58 8.66 6.35 6.48
C ALA A 58 9.59 5.15 6.61
N GLU A 59 10.64 5.10 5.80
CA GLU A 59 11.66 4.03 5.78
C GLU A 59 12.32 3.80 7.15
N THR A 60 12.27 4.78 8.05
CA THR A 60 12.97 4.80 9.33
C THR A 60 12.37 3.92 10.43
N ARG A 61 11.21 3.27 10.22
CA ARG A 61 10.56 2.45 11.26
C ARG A 61 10.06 1.13 10.68
N TRP A 62 10.78 0.04 10.90
CA TRP A 62 10.49 -1.30 10.35
C TRP A 62 9.06 -1.84 10.61
N LEU A 63 8.39 -1.38 11.67
CA LEU A 63 6.96 -1.62 11.95
C LEU A 63 6.01 -1.04 10.88
N SER A 64 6.49 -0.11 10.04
CA SER A 64 5.69 0.52 8.99
C SER A 64 5.32 -0.46 7.89
N ARG A 65 6.13 -1.49 7.59
CA ARG A 65 5.86 -2.40 6.47
C ARG A 65 4.62 -3.26 6.71
N GLY A 66 4.48 -3.83 7.91
CA GLY A 66 3.29 -4.58 8.30
C GLY A 66 2.05 -3.70 8.39
N ASN A 67 2.17 -2.51 8.98
CA ASN A 67 1.05 -1.57 9.10
C ASN A 67 0.59 -1.01 7.74
N VAL A 68 1.53 -0.76 6.83
CA VAL A 68 1.22 -0.32 5.46
C VAL A 68 0.52 -1.43 4.68
N LEU A 69 1.02 -2.68 4.78
CA LEU A 69 0.34 -3.83 4.20
C LEU A 69 -1.08 -3.99 4.74
N ASN A 70 -1.25 -3.95 6.06
CA ASN A 70 -2.57 -4.11 6.68
C ASN A 70 -3.53 -2.99 6.24
N ARG A 71 -3.06 -1.73 6.23
CA ARG A 71 -3.90 -0.62 5.79
C ARG A 71 -4.24 -0.66 4.31
N LEU A 72 -3.30 -1.10 3.47
CA LEU A 72 -3.56 -1.31 2.05
C LEU A 72 -4.59 -2.41 1.85
N TRP A 73 -4.52 -3.49 2.62
CA TRP A 73 -5.51 -4.58 2.58
C TRP A 73 -6.91 -4.14 3.01
N GLU A 74 -7.00 -3.37 4.09
CA GLU A 74 -8.26 -2.79 4.60
C GLU A 74 -8.89 -1.81 3.61
N LEU A 75 -8.07 -1.11 2.82
CA LEU A 75 -8.50 -0.13 1.81
C LEU A 75 -8.42 -0.66 0.37
N ARG A 76 -8.30 -1.97 0.17
CA ARG A 76 -8.01 -2.53 -1.16
C ARG A 76 -9.06 -2.16 -2.20
N ASN A 77 -10.33 -2.08 -1.79
CA ASN A 77 -11.44 -1.78 -2.68
C ASN A 77 -11.38 -0.31 -3.11
N GLU A 78 -11.13 0.60 -2.18
CA GLU A 78 -10.98 2.03 -2.43
C GLU A 78 -9.76 2.32 -3.27
N ILE A 79 -8.67 1.60 -3.05
CA ILE A 79 -7.47 1.70 -3.88
C ILE A 79 -7.74 1.18 -5.28
N GLU A 80 -8.44 0.06 -5.44
CA GLU A 80 -8.85 -0.45 -6.75
C GLU A 80 -9.73 0.58 -7.50
N MET A 81 -10.76 1.12 -6.83
CA MET A 81 -11.61 2.17 -7.38
C MET A 81 -10.80 3.40 -7.81
N PHE A 82 -9.91 3.89 -6.94
CA PHE A 82 -9.05 5.04 -7.24
C PHE A 82 -8.12 4.78 -8.44
N LEU A 83 -7.51 3.60 -8.52
CA LEU A 83 -6.62 3.24 -9.62
C LEU A 83 -7.37 3.07 -10.95
N VAL A 84 -8.61 2.58 -10.92
CA VAL A 84 -9.49 2.50 -12.10
C VAL A 84 -9.86 3.89 -12.59
N GLU A 85 -10.26 4.80 -11.69
CA GLU A 85 -10.60 6.18 -12.02
C GLU A 85 -9.42 6.94 -12.63
N GLU A 86 -8.23 6.79 -12.04
CA GLU A 86 -6.98 7.36 -12.56
C GLU A 86 -6.43 6.61 -13.79
N LYS A 87 -7.08 5.53 -14.23
CA LYS A 87 -6.66 4.66 -15.35
C LYS A 87 -5.21 4.18 -15.21
N HIS A 88 -4.79 3.92 -13.99
CA HIS A 88 -3.40 3.64 -13.67
C HIS A 88 -3.10 2.14 -13.79
N ALA A 89 -1.99 1.79 -14.44
CA ALA A 89 -1.54 0.40 -14.65
C ALA A 89 -1.23 -0.40 -13.36
N LEU A 90 -1.38 0.21 -12.18
CA LEU A 90 -1.20 -0.48 -10.90
C LEU A 90 -2.45 -1.28 -10.49
N VAL A 91 -3.59 -1.10 -11.18
CA VAL A 91 -4.81 -1.86 -10.90
C VAL A 91 -4.59 -3.37 -11.03
N GLU A 92 -3.79 -3.81 -12.01
CA GLU A 92 -3.46 -5.22 -12.22
C GLU A 92 -2.66 -5.84 -11.07
N LYS A 93 -2.04 -4.99 -10.23
CA LYS A 93 -1.18 -5.41 -9.12
C LYS A 93 -1.90 -5.45 -7.78
N ILE A 94 -3.12 -4.91 -7.68
CA ILE A 94 -3.94 -4.98 -6.47
C ILE A 94 -4.94 -6.15 -6.50
N SER A 95 -5.43 -6.48 -7.70
CA SER A 95 -6.26 -7.66 -7.94
C SER A 95 -5.37 -8.90 -7.98
N ASN A 96 -4.89 -9.37 -6.82
CA ASN A 96 -4.28 -10.70 -6.72
C ASN A 96 -5.31 -11.73 -7.19
N LYS A 97 -5.04 -12.35 -8.34
CA LYS A 97 -5.67 -13.60 -8.78
C LYS A 97 -4.94 -14.79 -8.17
#